data_AF-A0A8X6Q1W4-F1
#
_entry.id   AF-A0A8X6Q1W4-F1
#
_cell.length_a   1.000
_cell.length_b   1.000
_cell.length_c   1.000
_cell.angle_alpha   90.00
_cell.angle_beta   90.00
_cell.angle_gamma   90.00
#
_symmetry.space_group_name_H-M   'P 1'
#
loop_
_entity.id
_entity.type
_entity.pdbx_description
1 polymer ?
#
loop_
_entity_poly.entity_id
_entity_poly.type
_entity_poly.pdbx_seq_one_letter_code
_entity_poly.pdbx_strand_id
1 'polypeptide(L)'
;MFGVNVSPFLLSATINHHIEKYREQYPAATEMLDTCLYVDDVISGADDISQALKISKDADTIMKNASMKLRKWNSNDQTLMKTWEYEGLETHPRHSENNSGVQSSKVLGIPWNVIHDYFTIDVKGLLELDTSKRVTKRIVLLSAGKIYRSRLYIDCIQQK
;
A
#
# COMPACT_ATOMS: atom_id res chain seq x y z
N MET A 1 -18.47 13.00 1.26
CA MET A 1 -17.81 14.33 1.34
C MET A 1 -16.35 14.08 1.68
N PHE A 2 -15.43 14.22 0.73
CA PHE A 2 -13.99 14.05 0.96
C PHE A 2 -13.39 15.40 1.37
N GLY A 3 -12.48 15.44 2.35
CA GLY A 3 -11.72 16.66 2.70
C GLY A 3 -12.18 17.42 3.94
N VAL A 4 -12.99 16.83 4.82
CA VAL A 4 -13.22 17.37 6.18
C VAL A 4 -12.02 17.06 7.07
N ASN A 5 -11.51 18.04 7.82
CA ASN A 5 -10.32 17.89 8.68
C ASN A 5 -10.44 16.77 9.72
N VAL A 6 -11.67 16.40 10.12
CA VAL A 6 -11.96 15.31 11.06
C VAL A 6 -12.01 13.93 10.40
N SER A 7 -12.00 13.86 9.06
CA SER A 7 -12.13 12.61 8.31
C SER A 7 -11.02 11.60 8.60
N PRO A 8 -9.72 11.97 8.69
CA PRO A 8 -8.66 11.02 9.00
C PRO A 8 -8.76 10.48 10.42
N PHE A 9 -9.18 11.33 11.37
CA PHE A 9 -9.36 10.94 12.77
C PHE A 9 -10.50 9.94 12.92
N LEU A 10 -11.67 10.23 12.33
CA LEU A 10 -12.82 9.32 12.39
C LEU A 10 -12.53 8.00 11.66
N LEU A 11 -11.82 8.07 10.52
CA LEU A 11 -11.37 6.88 9.79
C LEU A 11 -10.47 6.01 10.69
N SER A 12 -9.42 6.60 11.26
CA SER A 12 -8.48 5.89 12.13
C SER A 12 -9.17 5.32 13.37
N ALA A 13 -10.06 6.09 14.01
CA ALA A 13 -10.83 5.59 15.16
C ALA A 13 -11.75 4.41 14.79
N THR A 14 -12.39 4.45 13.62
CA THR A 14 -13.24 3.36 13.12
C THR A 14 -12.41 2.11 12.86
N ILE A 15 -11.26 2.25 12.20
CA ILE A 15 -10.36 1.13 11.91
C ILE A 15 -9.85 0.51 13.21
N ASN A 16 -9.35 1.32 14.14
CA ASN A 16 -8.84 0.83 15.43
C ASN A 16 -9.92 0.09 16.24
N HIS A 17 -11.16 0.59 16.22
CA HIS A 17 -12.28 -0.09 16.85
C HIS A 17 -12.54 -1.48 16.25
N HIS A 18 -12.47 -1.61 14.92
CA HIS A 18 -12.62 -2.89 14.24
C HIS A 18 -11.43 -3.82 14.48
N ILE A 19 -10.19 -3.32 14.47
CA ILE A 19 -8.99 -4.09 14.79
C ILE A 19 -9.12 -4.69 16.19
N GLU A 20 -9.48 -3.89 17.19
CA GLU A 20 -9.62 -4.38 18.58
C GLU A 20 -10.73 -5.42 18.72
N LYS A 21 -11.88 -5.18 18.07
CA LYS A 21 -13.01 -6.11 18.08
C LYS A 21 -12.66 -7.50 17.53
N TYR A 22 -11.78 -7.57 16.54
CA TYR A 22 -11.42 -8.81 15.85
C TYR A 22 -10.07 -9.38 16.29
N ARG A 23 -9.40 -8.75 17.26
CA ARG A 23 -8.03 -9.10 17.70
C ARG A 23 -7.91 -10.55 18.18
N GLU A 24 -8.90 -11.06 18.91
CA GLU A 24 -8.90 -12.46 19.38
C GLU A 24 -9.22 -13.46 18.26
N GLN A 25 -10.07 -13.07 17.31
CA GLN A 25 -10.54 -13.96 16.24
C GLN A 25 -9.52 -14.08 15.09
N TYR A 26 -8.86 -12.97 14.74
CA TYR A 26 -7.97 -12.85 13.59
C TYR A 26 -6.64 -12.16 13.96
N PRO A 27 -5.88 -12.67 14.96
CA PRO A 27 -4.74 -11.96 15.55
C PRO A 27 -3.70 -11.49 14.52
N ALA A 28 -3.32 -12.37 13.59
CA ALA A 28 -2.34 -12.06 12.55
C ALA A 28 -2.82 -10.97 11.57
N ALA A 29 -4.10 -10.98 11.20
CA ALA A 29 -4.66 -9.97 10.31
C ALA A 29 -4.83 -8.62 11.02
N THR A 30 -5.20 -8.62 12.30
CA THR A 30 -5.30 -7.40 13.10
C THR A 30 -3.94 -6.78 13.37
N GLU A 31 -2.92 -7.59 13.65
CA GLU A 31 -1.53 -7.11 13.81
C GLU A 31 -1.01 -6.51 12.51
N MET A 32 -1.25 -7.18 11.37
CA MET A 32 -0.90 -6.66 10.06
C MET A 32 -1.65 -5.34 9.76
N LEU A 33 -2.94 -5.24 10.04
CA LEU A 33 -3.70 -4.01 9.81
C LEU A 33 -3.24 -2.86 10.73
N ASP A 34 -2.82 -3.15 11.96
CA ASP A 34 -2.35 -2.13 12.90
C ASP A 34 -0.97 -1.57 12.53
N THR A 35 -0.10 -2.42 11.97
CA THR A 35 1.29 -2.08 11.63
C THR A 35 1.49 -1.63 10.19
N CYS A 36 0.74 -2.20 9.24
CA CYS A 36 0.96 -2.05 7.81
C CYS A 36 -0.07 -1.19 7.08
N LEU A 37 -1.09 -0.66 7.76
CA LEU A 37 -2.06 0.24 7.15
C LEU A 37 -1.53 1.68 7.17
N TYR A 38 -1.35 2.25 5.97
CA TYR A 38 -0.98 3.65 5.79
C TYR A 38 -2.07 4.41 5.03
N VAL A 39 -2.87 5.17 5.77
CA VAL A 39 -4.00 5.98 5.27
C VAL A 39 -5.02 5.13 4.52
N ASP A 40 -4.78 4.89 3.22
CA ASP A 40 -5.66 4.14 2.31
C ASP A 40 -5.01 2.84 1.78
N ASP A 41 -3.70 2.64 1.98
CA ASP A 41 -2.94 1.51 1.44
C ASP A 41 -2.53 0.54 2.56
N VAL A 42 -2.71 -0.77 2.36
CA VAL A 42 -2.16 -1.83 3.21
C VAL A 42 -0.97 -2.45 2.50
N ILE A 43 0.19 -2.47 3.12
CA ILE A 43 1.44 -2.97 2.51
C ILE A 43 2.12 -3.93 3.46
N SER A 44 2.03 -5.23 3.17
CA SER A 44 2.61 -6.25 4.04
C SER A 44 3.30 -7.35 3.23
N GLY A 45 4.18 -8.09 3.90
CA GLY A 45 4.84 -9.29 3.40
C GLY A 45 4.46 -10.52 4.21
N ALA A 46 4.62 -11.69 3.61
CA ALA A 46 4.37 -12.99 4.24
C ALA A 46 5.47 -13.98 3.81
N ASP A 47 5.79 -14.99 4.64
CA ASP A 47 6.87 -15.95 4.33
C ASP A 47 6.36 -17.11 3.47
N ASP A 48 5.03 -17.28 3.44
CA ASP A 48 4.36 -18.36 2.73
C ASP A 48 3.07 -17.86 2.06
N ILE A 49 2.74 -18.45 0.92
CA ILE A 49 1.55 -18.11 0.12
C ILE A 49 0.26 -18.41 0.88
N SER A 50 0.20 -19.51 1.63
CA SER A 50 -0.97 -19.87 2.44
C SER A 50 -1.19 -18.88 3.58
N GLN A 51 -0.11 -18.45 4.23
CA GLN A 51 -0.15 -17.41 5.25
C GLN A 51 -0.64 -16.09 4.65
N ALA A 52 -0.07 -15.66 3.52
CA ALA A 52 -0.45 -14.44 2.82
C ALA A 52 -1.94 -14.45 2.45
N LEU A 53 -2.42 -15.57 1.91
CA LEU A 53 -3.81 -15.76 1.53
C LEU A 53 -4.73 -15.66 2.75
N LYS A 54 -4.42 -16.37 3.83
CA LYS A 54 -5.21 -16.35 5.06
C LYS A 54 -5.32 -14.93 5.62
N ILE A 55 -4.18 -14.25 5.78
CA ILE A 55 -4.13 -12.88 6.29
C ILE A 55 -4.93 -11.93 5.40
N SER A 56 -4.78 -12.02 4.08
CA SER A 56 -5.51 -11.15 3.14
C SER A 56 -7.04 -11.34 3.22
N LYS A 57 -7.53 -12.57 3.36
CA LYS A 57 -8.96 -12.89 3.50
C LYS A 57 -9.52 -12.42 4.83
N ASP A 58 -8.79 -12.65 5.91
CA ASP A 58 -9.17 -12.22 7.25
C ASP A 58 -9.21 -10.69 7.31
N ALA A 59 -8.20 -10.00 6.75
CA ALA A 59 -8.15 -8.55 6.67
C ALA A 59 -9.29 -7.97 5.82
N ASP A 60 -9.57 -8.55 4.65
CA ASP A 60 -10.69 -8.13 3.80
C ASP A 60 -12.04 -8.33 4.52
N THR A 61 -12.18 -9.38 5.33
CA THR A 61 -13.38 -9.62 6.13
C THR A 61 -13.56 -8.55 7.22
N ILE A 62 -12.50 -8.26 7.99
CA ILE A 62 -12.52 -7.24 9.05
C ILE A 62 -12.91 -5.87 8.45
N MET A 63 -12.27 -5.51 7.34
CA MET A 63 -12.45 -4.21 6.69
C MET A 63 -13.79 -4.12 5.97
N LYS A 64 -14.29 -5.19 5.34
CA LYS A 64 -15.68 -5.25 4.81
C LYS A 64 -16.72 -5.03 5.90
N ASN A 65 -16.52 -5.58 7.10
CA ASN A 65 -17.42 -5.35 8.24
C ASN A 65 -17.40 -3.89 8.71
N ALA A 66 -16.33 -3.14 8.46
CA ALA A 66 -16.25 -1.69 8.65
C ALA A 66 -16.83 -0.88 7.48
N SER A 67 -17.45 -1.54 6.48
CA SER A 67 -17.85 -0.95 5.20
C SER A 67 -16.69 -0.37 4.37
N MET A 68 -15.47 -0.88 4.60
CA MET A 68 -14.22 -0.45 3.95
C MET A 68 -13.61 -1.60 3.14
N LYS A 69 -14.21 -1.97 2.01
CA LYS A 69 -13.70 -3.09 1.19
C LYS A 69 -12.25 -2.84 0.72
N LEU A 70 -11.34 -3.78 0.98
CA LEU A 70 -9.98 -3.77 0.42
C LEU A 70 -10.04 -4.15 -1.06
N ARG A 71 -9.28 -3.43 -1.90
CA ARG A 71 -9.33 -3.56 -3.37
C ARG A 71 -7.94 -3.42 -3.96
N LYS A 72 -7.81 -3.81 -5.24
CA LYS A 72 -6.57 -3.72 -6.01
C LYS A 72 -5.42 -4.53 -5.39
N TRP A 73 -5.73 -5.72 -4.89
CA TRP A 73 -4.74 -6.65 -4.37
C TRP A 73 -3.66 -6.94 -5.42
N ASN A 74 -2.40 -6.91 -5.00
CA ASN A 74 -1.26 -7.06 -5.87
C ASN A 74 -0.08 -7.71 -5.14
N SER A 75 0.67 -8.57 -5.83
CA SER A 75 1.80 -9.32 -5.27
C SER A 75 2.82 -9.66 -6.34
N ASN A 76 4.08 -9.76 -5.92
CA ASN A 76 5.19 -10.27 -6.72
C ASN A 76 4.99 -11.75 -7.09
N ASP A 77 4.31 -12.52 -6.23
CA ASP A 77 4.01 -13.93 -6.46
C ASP A 77 2.78 -14.14 -7.37
N GLN A 78 2.98 -14.81 -8.50
CA GLN A 78 1.91 -15.08 -9.47
C GLN A 78 0.89 -16.11 -8.99
N THR A 79 1.31 -17.05 -8.14
CA THR A 79 0.44 -18.08 -7.59
C THR A 79 -0.56 -17.43 -6.65
N LEU A 80 -0.08 -16.58 -5.72
CA LEU A 80 -0.93 -15.83 -4.80
C LEU A 80 -1.95 -14.94 -5.54
N MET A 81 -1.52 -14.26 -6.61
CA MET A 81 -2.42 -13.45 -7.44
C MET A 81 -3.58 -14.27 -8.03
N LYS A 82 -3.28 -15.44 -8.60
CA LYS A 82 -4.31 -16.35 -9.14
C LYS A 82 -5.22 -16.89 -8.05
N THR A 83 -4.65 -17.19 -6.88
CA THR A 83 -5.44 -17.66 -5.74
C THR A 83 -6.39 -16.58 -5.22
N TRP A 84 -5.97 -15.31 -5.17
CA TRP A 84 -6.85 -14.20 -4.84
C TRP A 84 -8.01 -14.04 -5.82
N GLU A 85 -7.74 -14.15 -7.13
CA GLU A 85 -8.77 -14.10 -8.16
C GLU A 85 -9.79 -15.23 -8.00
N TYR A 86 -9.31 -16.46 -7.76
CA TYR A 86 -10.16 -17.62 -7.51
C TYR A 86 -11.04 -17.44 -6.26
N GLU A 87 -10.49 -16.84 -5.21
CA GLU A 87 -11.17 -16.56 -3.94
C GLU A 87 -12.07 -15.31 -3.99
N GLY A 88 -12.17 -14.63 -5.14
CA GLY A 88 -13.04 -13.47 -5.35
C GLY A 88 -12.53 -12.16 -4.73
N LEU A 89 -11.24 -12.08 -4.40
CA LEU A 89 -10.58 -10.84 -4.01
C LEU A 89 -10.36 -9.96 -5.25
N GLU A 90 -10.59 -8.66 -5.10
CA GLU A 90 -10.48 -7.71 -6.21
C GLU A 90 -9.00 -7.39 -6.48
N THR A 91 -8.38 -8.13 -7.41
CA THR A 91 -6.98 -7.94 -7.80
C THR A 91 -6.82 -6.77 -8.77
N HIS A 92 -5.61 -6.20 -8.81
CA HIS A 92 -5.26 -5.22 -9.85
C HIS A 92 -4.97 -5.96 -11.17
N PRO A 93 -5.66 -5.66 -12.28
CA PRO A 93 -5.36 -6.27 -13.57
C PRO A 93 -3.91 -6.00 -13.95
N ARG A 94 -3.16 -7.05 -14.30
CA ARG A 94 -1.87 -6.94 -14.98
C ARG A 94 -2.13 -6.63 -16.46
N HIS A 95 -2.62 -5.43 -16.78
CA HIS A 95 -2.77 -5.05 -18.18
C HIS A 95 -1.39 -4.90 -18.85
N SER A 96 -1.31 -5.55 -20.02
CA SER A 96 -0.23 -5.60 -21.00
C SER A 96 0.63 -4.34 -21.08
N GLU A 97 1.94 -4.57 -21.05
CA GLU A 97 3.01 -3.87 -21.76
C GLU A 97 2.60 -2.53 -22.42
N ASN A 98 2.89 -1.43 -21.72
CA ASN A 98 3.43 -0.30 -22.45
C ASN A 98 4.81 -0.75 -22.97
N ASN A 99 5.15 -0.45 -24.22
CA ASN A 99 6.37 -0.83 -24.99
C ASN A 99 7.76 -0.59 -24.32
N SER A 100 7.82 -0.36 -23.00
CA SER A 100 9.01 -0.24 -22.17
C SER A 100 9.22 -1.41 -21.18
N GLY A 101 8.35 -2.43 -21.17
CA GLY A 101 8.57 -3.67 -20.42
C GLY A 101 8.45 -3.56 -18.88
N VAL A 102 8.02 -2.41 -18.34
CA VAL A 102 7.87 -2.20 -16.90
C VAL A 102 6.39 -2.14 -16.52
N GLN A 103 5.88 -3.20 -15.88
CA GLN A 103 4.59 -3.18 -15.18
C GLN A 103 4.66 -2.18 -14.03
N SER A 104 4.13 -0.97 -14.22
CA SER A 104 4.21 0.10 -13.22
C SER A 104 2.98 0.06 -12.30
N SER A 105 3.00 -0.79 -11.27
CA SER A 105 2.14 -0.56 -10.10
C SER A 105 2.72 0.59 -9.26
N LYS A 106 1.90 1.30 -8.48
CA LYS A 106 2.38 2.33 -7.55
C LYS A 106 1.98 1.98 -6.14
N VAL A 107 2.91 2.12 -5.21
CA VAL A 107 2.69 1.95 -3.78
C VAL A 107 3.15 3.24 -3.10
N LEU A 108 2.26 3.91 -2.34
CA LEU A 108 2.54 5.22 -1.74
C LEU A 108 3.03 6.30 -2.74
N GLY A 109 2.63 6.15 -4.01
CA GLY A 109 3.05 7.02 -5.11
C GLY A 109 4.44 6.73 -5.68
N ILE A 110 5.11 5.66 -5.26
CA ILE A 110 6.39 5.18 -5.80
C ILE A 110 6.14 4.04 -6.80
N PRO A 111 6.72 4.08 -8.01
CA PRO A 111 6.67 2.95 -8.94
C PRO A 111 7.29 1.68 -8.33
N TRP A 112 6.53 0.59 -8.38
CA TRP A 112 6.94 -0.75 -7.98
C TRP A 112 6.93 -1.68 -9.20
N ASN A 113 8.07 -2.30 -9.47
CA ASN A 113 8.17 -3.41 -10.40
C ASN A 113 7.82 -4.69 -9.64
N VAL A 114 6.58 -5.12 -9.81
CA VAL A 114 6.02 -6.29 -9.12
C VAL A 114 6.77 -7.57 -9.48
N ILE A 115 7.24 -7.71 -10.73
CA ILE A 115 7.88 -8.94 -11.22
C ILE A 115 9.25 -9.15 -10.59
N HIS A 116 10.04 -8.09 -10.51
CA HIS A 116 11.42 -8.15 -10.04
C HIS A 116 11.58 -7.66 -8.60
N ASP A 117 10.47 -7.29 -7.97
CA ASP A 117 10.37 -6.80 -6.61
C ASP A 117 11.34 -5.66 -6.26
N TYR A 118 11.32 -4.60 -7.07
CA TYR A 118 12.08 -3.39 -6.78
C TYR A 118 11.28 -2.12 -7.05
N PHE A 119 11.66 -1.05 -6.36
CA PHE A 119 11.10 0.29 -6.56
C PHE A 119 12.00 1.11 -7.46
N THR A 120 11.38 1.96 -8.26
CA THR A 120 12.12 2.92 -9.09
C THR A 120 11.88 4.32 -8.57
N ILE A 121 12.96 4.98 -8.16
CA ILE A 121 12.94 6.41 -7.82
C ILE A 121 13.49 7.17 -9.02
N ASP A 122 12.69 8.09 -9.57
CA ASP A 122 13.18 9.02 -10.58
C ASP A 122 14.03 10.11 -9.92
N VAL A 123 15.34 9.86 -9.91
CA VAL A 123 16.34 10.79 -9.40
C VAL A 123 16.50 12.00 -10.31
N LYS A 124 16.24 11.88 -11.62
CA LYS A 124 16.34 13.02 -12.56
C LYS A 124 15.28 14.06 -12.23
N GLY A 125 14.03 13.66 -12.03
CA GLY A 125 12.98 14.58 -11.56
C GLY A 125 13.18 15.11 -10.12
N LEU A 126 14.14 14.56 -9.35
CA LEU A 126 14.56 15.10 -8.05
C LEU A 126 15.69 16.14 -8.22
N LEU A 127 16.60 15.92 -9.17
CA LEU A 127 17.72 16.81 -9.48
C LEU A 127 17.32 17.97 -10.41
N GLU A 128 16.31 17.77 -11.26
CA GLU A 128 15.70 18.77 -12.15
C GLU A 128 14.71 19.69 -11.42
N LEU A 129 14.75 19.75 -10.09
CA LEU A 129 14.11 20.83 -9.35
C LEU A 129 14.83 22.11 -9.73
N ASP A 130 14.33 22.73 -10.79
CA ASP A 130 14.90 23.85 -11.51
C ASP A 130 15.35 24.95 -10.53
N THR A 131 16.61 24.88 -10.11
CA THR A 131 17.24 25.87 -9.22
C THR A 131 17.42 27.21 -9.94
N SER A 132 17.17 27.25 -11.26
CA SER A 132 17.11 28.50 -12.02
C SER A 132 15.81 29.29 -11.76
N LYS A 133 14.76 28.63 -11.22
CA LYS A 133 13.53 29.30 -10.77
C LYS A 133 13.62 29.66 -9.29
N ARG A 134 12.92 30.74 -8.90
CA ARG A 134 12.81 31.15 -7.49
C ARG A 134 12.29 29.99 -6.66
N VAL A 135 13.09 29.54 -5.69
CA VAL A 135 12.71 28.51 -4.73
C VAL A 135 11.49 28.98 -3.93
N THR A 136 10.43 28.19 -3.95
CA THR A 136 9.20 28.43 -3.16
C THR A 136 9.07 27.38 -2.07
N LYS A 137 8.29 27.68 -1.02
CA LYS A 137 7.93 26.69 0.01
C LYS A 137 7.38 25.39 -0.60
N ARG A 138 6.62 25.49 -1.70
CA ARG A 138 6.08 24.35 -2.44
C ARG A 138 7.18 23.46 -3.02
N ILE A 139 8.21 24.04 -3.61
CA ILE A 139 9.35 23.29 -4.18
C ILE A 139 10.10 22.53 -3.06
N VAL A 140 10.39 23.20 -1.94
CA VAL A 140 11.06 22.57 -0.79
C VAL A 140 10.23 21.41 -0.23
N LEU A 141 8.93 21.61 -0.01
CA LEU A 141 8.03 20.57 0.51
C LEU A 141 7.87 19.38 -0.45
N LEU A 142 7.81 19.63 -1.76
CA LEU A 142 7.78 18.55 -2.77
C LEU A 142 9.06 17.71 -2.72
N SER A 143 10.21 18.36 -2.56
CA SER A 143 11.52 17.69 -2.47
C SER A 143 11.62 16.82 -1.22
N ALA A 144 11.31 17.39 -0.06
CA ALA A 144 11.29 16.67 1.21
C ALA A 144 10.28 15.52 1.18
N GLY A 145 9.09 15.75 0.60
CA GLY A 145 8.05 14.73 0.46
C GLY A 145 8.49 13.55 -0.42
N LYS A 146 9.24 13.79 -1.49
CA LYS A 146 9.80 12.70 -2.32
C LYS A 146 10.78 11.82 -1.54
N ILE A 147 11.62 12.41 -0.69
CA ILE A 147 12.59 11.68 0.16
C ILE A 147 11.90 10.93 1.29
N TYR A 148 10.92 11.54 1.96
CA TYR A 148 10.25 10.91 3.10
C TYR A 148 9.42 9.68 2.71
N ARG A 149 8.82 9.70 1.50
CA ARG A 149 8.02 8.59 0.99
C ARG A 149 8.80 7.29 0.84
N SER A 150 10.06 7.34 0.42
CA SER A 150 10.87 6.13 0.28
C SER A 150 11.23 5.51 1.63
N ARG A 151 11.31 6.31 2.71
CA ARG A 151 11.63 5.82 4.05
C ARG A 151 10.47 5.06 4.69
N LEU A 152 9.26 5.62 4.64
CA LEU A 152 8.05 4.98 5.22
C LEU A 152 7.81 3.57 4.68
N TYR A 153 8.21 3.30 3.44
CA TYR A 153 8.08 1.98 2.83
C TYR A 153 9.09 0.96 3.38
N ILE A 154 10.35 1.36 3.57
CA ILE A 154 11.40 0.49 4.13
C ILE A 154 10.98 0.02 5.52
N ASP A 155 10.44 0.92 6.34
CA ASP A 155 10.02 0.61 7.71
C ASP A 155 8.82 -0.36 7.78
N CYS A 156 8.02 -0.48 6.72
CA CYS A 156 6.84 -1.35 6.66
C CYS A 156 7.19 -2.77 6.14
N ILE A 157 8.20 -2.86 5.26
CA ILE A 157 8.67 -4.11 4.64
C ILE A 157 9.74 -4.78 5.49
N GLN A 158 10.59 -3.99 6.16
CA GLN A 158 11.69 -4.48 7.01
C GLN A 158 11.25 -4.82 8.45
N GLN A 159 9.95 -4.83 8.76
CA GLN A 159 9.43 -5.43 10.00
C GLN A 159 9.39 -6.97 9.96
N LYS A 160 10.23 -7.57 9.11
CA LYS A 160 10.52 -9.00 9.04
C LYS A 160 12.02 -9.24 9.19
#